data_AF-A0A942GT03-F1
#
_entry.id   AF-A0A942GT03-F1
#
_cell.length_a   1.000
_cell.length_b   1.000
_cell.length_c   1.000
_cell.angle_alpha   90.00
_cell.angle_beta   90.00
_cell.angle_gamma   90.00
#
_symmetry.space_group_name_H-M   'P 1'
#
loop_
_entity.id
_entity.type
_entity.pdbx_description
1 polymer ?
#
loop_
_entity_poly.entity_id
_entity_poly.type
_entity_poly.pdbx_seq_one_letter_code
_entity_poly.pdbx_strand_id
1 'polypeptide(L)'
;MINIPFFGHIFVFTILAISAQRDALMANWAFLIAAIGLGLTVFSLRTLRRSQGRESMEIKGLMQFSFGWQLTAVFGGLLMLDLSGMPLSHAAMALSSAISHFGLFAALQGGMFGAYAADLIPFIFAMPFLVHPLVFGIFGKSMEKDGVMPAKIVYALGLIGVVGVIYALTSF
;
A
#
# COMPACT_ATOMS: atom_id res chain seq x y z
N MET A 1 17.34 13.61 -2.20
CA MET A 1 17.43 12.13 -2.32
C MET A 1 16.08 11.60 -1.83
N ILE A 2 15.12 11.20 -2.66
CA ILE A 2 15.11 10.02 -3.54
C ILE A 2 14.40 10.42 -4.86
N ASN A 3 15.13 10.51 -5.98
CA ASN A 3 14.57 10.70 -7.33
C ASN A 3 14.21 9.37 -8.03
N ILE A 4 14.29 8.26 -7.30
CA ILE A 4 13.95 6.92 -7.79
C ILE A 4 12.42 6.63 -7.87
N PRO A 5 11.47 7.37 -7.26
CA PRO A 5 10.07 6.91 -7.27
C PRO A 5 9.38 7.17 -8.62
N PHE A 6 9.97 7.99 -9.50
CA PHE A 6 9.29 8.44 -10.71
C PHE A 6 9.17 7.37 -11.81
N PHE A 7 10.10 6.42 -11.89
CA PHE A 7 10.08 5.41 -12.97
C PHE A 7 8.88 4.46 -12.86
N GLY A 8 8.55 4.02 -11.63
CA GLY A 8 7.38 3.18 -11.39
C GLY A 8 6.07 3.92 -11.69
N HIS A 9 6.01 5.24 -11.44
CA HIS A 9 4.80 6.02 -11.64
C HIS A 9 4.34 6.02 -13.10
N ILE A 10 5.24 6.06 -14.08
CA ILE A 10 4.85 6.06 -15.49
C ILE A 10 4.03 4.80 -15.81
N PHE A 11 4.51 3.61 -15.44
CA PHE A 11 3.82 2.35 -15.72
C PHE A 11 2.56 2.18 -14.86
N VAL A 12 2.67 2.49 -13.57
CA VAL A 12 1.57 2.35 -12.59
C VAL A 12 0.41 3.26 -12.95
N PHE A 13 0.67 4.54 -13.20
CA PHE A 13 -0.38 5.49 -13.56
C PHE A 13 -0.89 5.29 -14.98
N THR A 14 -0.09 4.76 -15.91
CA THR A 14 -0.61 4.40 -17.24
C THR A 14 -1.66 3.29 -17.12
N ILE A 15 -1.37 2.23 -16.36
CA ILE A 15 -2.32 1.13 -16.15
C ILE A 15 -3.56 1.62 -15.41
N LEU A 16 -3.40 2.44 -14.36
CA LEU A 16 -4.54 2.99 -13.62
C LEU A 16 -5.35 3.98 -14.46
N ALA A 17 -4.73 4.82 -15.28
CA ALA A 17 -5.42 5.77 -16.15
C ALA A 17 -6.24 5.05 -17.22
N ILE A 18 -5.66 4.02 -17.87
CA ILE A 18 -6.40 3.19 -18.83
C ILE A 18 -7.51 2.41 -18.13
N SER A 19 -7.27 1.90 -16.91
CA SER A 19 -8.29 1.22 -16.12
C SER A 19 -9.44 2.16 -15.76
N ALA A 20 -9.14 3.39 -15.36
CA ALA A 20 -10.13 4.41 -15.04
C ALA A 20 -10.96 4.83 -16.26
N GLN A 21 -10.35 4.96 -17.44
CA GLN A 21 -11.08 5.23 -18.68
C GLN A 21 -12.05 4.09 -19.07
N ARG A 22 -11.78 2.87 -18.61
CA ARG A 22 -12.60 1.68 -18.88
C ARG A 22 -13.56 1.34 -17.75
N ASP A 23 -13.54 2.12 -16.66
CA ASP A 23 -14.22 1.82 -15.38
C ASP A 23 -13.99 0.39 -14.85
N ALA A 24 -12.86 -0.22 -15.22
CA ALA A 24 -12.53 -1.60 -14.89
C ALA A 24 -11.03 -1.76 -14.71
N LEU A 25 -10.60 -2.48 -13.68
CA LEU A 25 -9.19 -2.74 -13.45
C LEU A 25 -8.62 -3.62 -14.58
N MET A 26 -7.45 -3.26 -15.10
CA MET A 26 -6.67 -4.15 -15.97
C MET A 26 -6.08 -5.31 -15.16
N ALA A 27 -6.93 -6.25 -14.71
CA ALA A 27 -6.62 -7.27 -13.72
C ALA A 27 -5.36 -8.09 -14.06
N ASN A 28 -5.16 -8.48 -15.32
CA ASN A 28 -3.95 -9.22 -15.74
C ASN A 28 -2.65 -8.44 -15.48
N TRP A 29 -2.66 -7.14 -15.75
CA TRP A 29 -1.50 -6.27 -15.55
C TRP A 29 -1.31 -5.92 -14.07
N ALA A 30 -2.42 -5.66 -13.37
CA ALA A 30 -2.40 -5.45 -11.94
C ALA A 30 -1.82 -6.69 -11.22
N PHE A 31 -2.22 -7.90 -11.62
CA PHE A 31 -1.70 -9.16 -11.08
C PHE A 31 -0.20 -9.30 -11.30
N LEU A 32 0.27 -9.04 -12.53
CA LEU A 32 1.69 -9.09 -12.85
C LEU A 32 2.50 -8.12 -11.97
N ILE A 33 2.03 -6.88 -11.80
CA ILE A 33 2.72 -5.89 -10.97
C ILE A 33 2.70 -6.28 -9.49
N ALA A 34 1.56 -6.75 -8.98
CA ALA A 34 1.44 -7.22 -7.61
C ALA A 34 2.40 -8.39 -7.34
N ALA A 35 2.52 -9.34 -8.28
CA ALA A 35 3.43 -10.47 -8.19
C ALA A 35 4.91 -10.03 -8.21
N ILE A 36 5.27 -9.08 -9.10
CA ILE A 36 6.62 -8.49 -9.14
C ILE A 36 6.92 -7.76 -7.83
N GLY A 37 5.98 -6.94 -7.34
CA GLY A 37 6.09 -6.23 -6.07
C GLY A 37 6.33 -7.20 -4.91
N LEU A 38 5.57 -8.30 -4.86
CA LEU A 38 5.70 -9.31 -3.83
C LEU A 38 7.08 -9.99 -3.90
N GLY A 39 7.52 -10.33 -5.12
CA GLY A 39 8.86 -10.88 -5.35
C GLY A 39 9.97 -9.95 -4.87
N LEU A 40 9.88 -8.66 -5.18
CA LEU A 40 10.81 -7.63 -4.71
C LEU A 40 10.78 -7.46 -3.19
N THR A 41 9.59 -7.52 -2.58
CA THR A 41 9.42 -7.46 -1.12
C THR A 41 10.12 -8.65 -0.46
N VAL A 42 9.87 -9.87 -0.93
CA VAL A 42 10.52 -11.08 -0.39
C VAL A 42 12.03 -11.01 -0.59
N PHE A 43 12.50 -10.53 -1.74
CA PHE A 43 13.93 -10.34 -2.00
C PHE A 43 14.56 -9.31 -1.04
N SER A 44 13.88 -8.20 -0.78
CA SER A 44 14.36 -7.14 0.12
C SER A 44 14.54 -7.64 1.55
N LEU A 45 13.65 -8.50 2.04
CA LEU A 45 13.77 -9.13 3.36
C LEU A 45 15.02 -10.02 3.45
N ARG A 46 15.39 -10.69 2.35
CA ARG A 46 16.66 -11.44 2.26
C ARG A 46 17.86 -10.50 2.29
N THR A 47 17.80 -9.36 1.60
CA THR A 47 18.85 -8.33 1.65
C THR A 47 19.03 -7.79 3.07
N LEU A 48 17.94 -7.42 3.74
CA LEU A 48 17.95 -6.92 5.12
C LEU A 48 18.50 -7.96 6.09
N ARG A 49 18.06 -9.22 6.00
CA ARG A 49 18.58 -10.30 6.84
C ARG A 49 20.09 -10.52 6.68
N ARG A 50 20.64 -10.23 5.51
CA ARG A 50 22.07 -10.38 5.19
C ARG A 50 22.89 -9.12 5.44
N SER A 51 22.29 -8.01 5.88
CA SER A 51 23.02 -6.75 6.07
C SER A 51 24.08 -6.84 7.16
N GLN A 52 23.83 -7.61 8.23
CA GLN A 52 24.74 -7.80 9.37
C GLN A 52 25.27 -6.46 9.93
N GLY A 53 24.42 -5.43 10.02
CA GLY A 53 24.80 -4.10 10.52
C GLY A 53 25.54 -3.21 9.52
N ARG A 54 25.68 -3.63 8.25
CA ARG A 54 26.22 -2.78 7.20
C ARG A 54 25.16 -1.80 6.70
N GLU A 55 25.28 -0.56 7.11
CA GLU A 55 24.35 0.54 6.80
C GLU A 55 23.97 0.61 5.30
N SER A 56 24.95 0.52 4.38
CA SER A 56 24.68 0.59 2.94
C SER A 56 23.77 -0.53 2.43
N MET A 57 23.89 -1.73 3.00
CA MET A 57 23.05 -2.87 2.67
C MET A 57 21.67 -2.75 3.31
N GLU A 58 21.57 -2.15 4.50
CA GLU A 58 20.30 -1.87 5.17
C GLU A 58 19.49 -0.83 4.40
N ILE A 59 20.10 0.30 4.07
CA ILE A 59 19.47 1.35 3.26
C ILE A 59 19.00 0.77 1.93
N LYS A 60 19.85 -0.03 1.26
CA LYS A 60 19.46 -0.73 0.01
C LYS A 60 18.27 -1.66 0.23
N GLY A 61 18.29 -2.47 1.28
CA GLY A 61 17.21 -3.38 1.63
C GLY A 61 15.90 -2.64 1.93
N LEU A 62 15.96 -1.54 2.69
CA LEU A 62 14.80 -0.70 3.02
C LEU A 62 14.23 -0.02 1.78
N MET A 63 15.06 0.48 0.87
CA MET A 63 14.59 1.06 -0.41
C MET A 63 13.92 0.00 -1.28
N GLN A 64 14.51 -1.21 -1.39
CA GLN A 64 13.91 -2.33 -2.12
C GLN A 64 12.58 -2.75 -1.51
N PHE A 65 12.52 -2.83 -0.18
CA PHE A 65 11.30 -3.16 0.55
C PHE A 65 10.22 -2.12 0.29
N SER A 66 10.55 -0.84 0.44
CA SER A 66 9.60 0.26 0.24
C SER A 66 9.01 0.24 -1.17
N PHE A 67 9.85 0.05 -2.19
CA PHE A 67 9.39 -0.02 -3.58
C PHE A 67 8.54 -1.27 -3.85
N GLY A 68 9.01 -2.45 -3.46
CA GLY A 68 8.27 -3.71 -3.67
C GLY A 68 6.94 -3.74 -2.92
N TRP A 69 6.94 -3.28 -1.67
CA TRP A 69 5.75 -3.27 -0.83
C TRP A 69 4.70 -2.29 -1.35
N GLN A 70 5.09 -1.11 -1.82
CA GLN A 70 4.16 -0.16 -2.43
C GLN A 70 3.43 -0.78 -3.63
N LEU A 71 4.16 -1.46 -4.53
CA LEU A 71 3.55 -2.16 -5.67
C LEU A 71 2.60 -3.27 -5.21
N THR A 72 3.03 -4.06 -4.23
CA THR A 72 2.23 -5.15 -3.65
C THR A 72 0.95 -4.63 -3.02
N ALA A 73 1.04 -3.60 -2.18
CA ALA A 73 -0.08 -3.06 -1.43
C ALA A 73 -1.08 -2.36 -2.35
N VAL A 74 -0.62 -1.55 -3.31
CA VAL A 74 -1.49 -0.84 -4.24
C VAL A 74 -2.20 -1.82 -5.19
N PHE A 75 -1.44 -2.61 -5.96
CA PHE A 75 -2.05 -3.47 -6.97
C PHE A 75 -2.66 -4.73 -6.39
N GLY A 76 -2.05 -5.31 -5.36
CA GLY A 76 -2.63 -6.44 -4.64
C GLY A 76 -3.95 -6.06 -3.97
N GLY A 77 -4.00 -4.91 -3.30
CA GLY A 77 -5.26 -4.42 -2.71
C GLY A 77 -6.32 -4.11 -3.77
N LEU A 78 -5.95 -3.43 -4.87
CA LEU A 78 -6.89 -3.15 -5.96
C LEU A 78 -7.45 -4.44 -6.57
N LEU A 79 -6.61 -5.45 -6.80
CA LEU A 79 -7.06 -6.77 -7.28
C LEU A 79 -8.02 -7.44 -6.29
N MET A 80 -7.72 -7.42 -5.00
CA MET A 80 -8.58 -8.06 -4.00
C MET A 80 -9.97 -7.42 -3.96
N LEU A 81 -10.04 -6.09 -4.08
CA LEU A 81 -11.32 -5.36 -4.11
C LEU A 81 -12.05 -5.51 -5.46
N ASP A 82 -11.31 -5.52 -6.58
CA ASP A 82 -11.86 -5.79 -7.90
C ASP A 82 -12.48 -7.20 -7.97
N LEU A 83 -11.79 -8.20 -7.41
CA LEU A 83 -12.29 -9.58 -7.30
C LEU A 83 -13.50 -9.71 -6.37
N SER A 84 -13.69 -8.80 -5.40
CA SER A 84 -14.91 -8.74 -4.59
C SER A 84 -16.06 -8.01 -5.27
N GLY A 85 -15.88 -7.58 -6.53
CA GLY A 85 -16.89 -6.85 -7.31
C GLY A 85 -17.02 -5.37 -6.96
N MET A 86 -16.06 -4.79 -6.21
CA MET A 86 -16.08 -3.37 -5.86
C MET A 86 -15.75 -2.52 -7.10
N PRO A 87 -16.54 -1.47 -7.42
CA PRO A 87 -16.22 -0.55 -8.51
C PRO A 87 -14.84 0.07 -8.34
N LEU A 88 -14.09 0.25 -9.44
CA LEU A 88 -12.70 0.73 -9.40
C LEU A 88 -12.53 2.07 -8.66
N SER A 89 -13.48 3.00 -8.81
CA SER A 89 -13.47 4.28 -8.08
C SER A 89 -13.55 4.10 -6.56
N HIS A 90 -14.38 3.16 -6.11
CA HIS A 90 -14.54 2.84 -4.69
C HIS A 90 -13.33 2.08 -4.15
N ALA A 91 -12.77 1.16 -4.95
CA ALA A 91 -11.54 0.47 -4.62
C ALA A 91 -10.36 1.45 -4.47
N ALA A 92 -10.23 2.41 -5.39
CA ALA A 92 -9.21 3.46 -5.32
C ALA A 92 -9.37 4.34 -4.07
N MET A 93 -10.59 4.75 -3.74
CA MET A 93 -10.87 5.50 -2.50
C MET A 93 -10.49 4.70 -1.25
N ALA A 94 -10.95 3.44 -1.17
CA ALA A 94 -10.69 2.56 -0.04
C ALA A 94 -9.19 2.33 0.17
N LEU A 95 -8.44 2.03 -0.89
CA LEU A 95 -6.99 1.90 -0.80
C LEU A 95 -6.32 3.21 -0.41
N SER A 96 -6.68 4.32 -1.06
CA SER A 96 -6.05 5.61 -0.77
C SER A 96 -6.17 5.97 0.71
N SER A 97 -7.33 5.71 1.33
CA SER A 97 -7.56 5.86 2.76
C SER A 97 -6.78 4.86 3.61
N ALA A 98 -6.73 3.59 3.22
CA ALA A 98 -6.15 2.52 4.03
C ALA A 98 -4.62 2.57 4.09
N ILE A 99 -3.95 2.92 2.98
CA ILE A 99 -2.47 2.90 2.89
C ILE A 99 -1.85 4.30 2.85
N SER A 100 -2.65 5.36 2.91
CA SER A 100 -2.18 6.76 2.85
C SER A 100 -1.26 7.04 1.66
N HIS A 101 -1.55 6.44 0.50
CA HIS A 101 -0.66 6.49 -0.66
C HIS A 101 -0.82 7.79 -1.44
N PHE A 102 0.18 8.67 -1.36
CA PHE A 102 0.16 10.00 -1.98
C PHE A 102 -0.19 9.98 -3.48
N GLY A 103 0.37 9.06 -4.25
CA GLY A 103 0.09 8.99 -5.69
C GLY A 103 -1.38 8.66 -6.02
N LEU A 104 -2.03 7.79 -5.23
CA LEU A 104 -3.41 7.38 -5.47
C LEU A 104 -4.35 8.50 -5.01
N PHE A 105 -4.01 9.15 -3.90
CA PHE A 105 -4.65 10.36 -3.43
C PHE A 105 -4.62 11.47 -4.48
N ALA A 106 -3.46 11.74 -5.09
CA ALA A 106 -3.34 12.74 -6.15
C ALA A 106 -4.15 12.38 -7.40
N ALA A 107 -4.23 11.10 -7.76
CA ALA A 107 -5.07 10.64 -8.87
C ALA A 107 -6.57 10.89 -8.60
N LEU A 108 -7.03 10.57 -7.37
CA LEU A 108 -8.40 10.84 -6.92
C LEU A 108 -8.69 12.34 -6.92
N GLN A 109 -7.80 13.15 -6.35
CA GLN A 109 -7.95 14.61 -6.27
C GLN A 109 -7.95 15.24 -7.67
N GLY A 110 -7.15 14.71 -8.59
CA GLY A 110 -7.10 15.12 -9.99
C GLY A 110 -8.29 14.64 -10.83
N GLY A 111 -9.28 13.96 -10.23
CA GLY A 111 -10.50 13.53 -10.92
C GLY A 111 -10.35 12.28 -11.79
N MET A 112 -9.24 11.54 -11.68
CA MET A 112 -8.99 10.35 -12.51
C MET A 112 -10.09 9.29 -12.38
N PHE A 113 -10.67 9.15 -11.18
CA PHE A 113 -11.72 8.16 -10.87
C PHE A 113 -13.12 8.79 -10.77
N GLY A 114 -13.32 9.96 -11.41
CA GLY A 114 -14.58 10.67 -11.47
C GLY A 114 -14.76 11.72 -10.36
N ALA A 115 -15.74 12.61 -10.58
CA ALA A 115 -16.00 13.76 -9.70
C ALA A 115 -16.40 13.35 -8.28
N TYR A 116 -17.27 12.34 -8.14
CA TYR A 116 -17.70 11.83 -6.83
C TYR A 116 -16.51 11.41 -5.94
N ALA A 117 -15.54 10.71 -6.50
CA ALA A 117 -14.36 10.27 -5.75
C ALA A 117 -13.43 11.45 -5.38
N ALA A 118 -13.35 12.46 -6.25
CA ALA A 118 -12.59 13.69 -5.99
C ALA A 118 -13.24 14.55 -4.88
N ASP A 119 -14.57 14.61 -4.83
CA ASP A 119 -15.31 15.36 -3.81
C ASP A 119 -15.16 14.75 -2.41
N LEU A 120 -14.82 13.45 -2.33
CA LEU A 120 -14.57 12.73 -1.08
C LEU A 120 -13.13 12.84 -0.56
N ILE A 121 -12.27 13.64 -1.20
CA ILE A 121 -10.88 13.85 -0.76
C ILE A 121 -10.74 14.24 0.72
N PRO A 122 -11.55 15.14 1.30
CA PRO A 122 -11.48 15.44 2.73
C PRO A 122 -11.68 14.22 3.61
N PHE A 123 -12.62 13.33 3.23
CA PHE A 123 -12.86 12.08 3.93
C PHE A 123 -11.69 11.11 3.75
N ILE A 124 -11.21 10.94 2.52
CA ILE A 124 -10.11 10.04 2.19
C ILE A 124 -8.84 10.44 2.97
N PHE A 125 -8.57 11.75 3.07
CA PHE A 125 -7.47 12.32 3.82
C PHE A 125 -7.63 12.18 5.34
N ALA A 126 -8.85 12.29 5.87
CA ALA A 126 -9.11 12.18 7.30
C ALA A 126 -8.94 10.73 7.82
N MET A 127 -9.25 9.72 7.02
CA MET A 127 -9.23 8.30 7.43
C MET A 127 -7.89 7.83 8.02
N PRO A 128 -6.72 8.12 7.41
CA PRO A 128 -5.43 7.82 8.02
C PRO A 128 -5.31 8.33 9.46
N PHE A 129 -5.79 9.54 9.78
CA PHE A 129 -5.65 10.14 11.12
C PHE A 129 -6.32 9.33 12.22
N LEU A 130 -7.31 8.49 11.91
CA LEU A 130 -7.93 7.59 12.88
C LEU A 130 -6.94 6.52 13.38
N VAL A 131 -5.96 6.15 12.55
CA VAL A 131 -4.96 5.11 12.85
C VAL A 131 -3.65 5.70 13.38
N HIS A 132 -3.39 6.99 13.14
CA HIS A 132 -2.15 7.65 13.57
C HIS A 132 -1.88 7.54 15.08
N PRO A 133 -2.85 7.79 16.00
CA PRO A 133 -2.60 7.62 17.43
C PRO A 133 -2.12 6.22 17.79
N LEU A 134 -2.67 5.19 17.14
CA LEU A 134 -2.27 3.80 17.35
C LEU A 134 -0.82 3.57 16.88
N VAL A 135 -0.48 4.01 15.66
CA VAL A 135 0.86 3.85 15.08
C VAL A 135 1.90 4.66 15.85
N PHE A 136 1.58 5.90 16.22
CA PHE A 136 2.44 6.74 17.06
C PHE A 136 2.63 6.16 18.45
N GLY A 137 1.61 5.56 19.06
CA GLY A 137 1.75 4.84 20.32
C GLY A 137 2.70 3.63 20.22
N ILE A 138 2.67 2.90 19.10
CA ILE A 138 3.59 1.79 18.83
C ILE A 138 5.03 2.30 18.65
N PHE A 139 5.22 3.37 17.88
CA PHE A 139 6.55 3.97 17.68
C PHE A 139 7.10 4.58 18.97
N GLY A 140 6.28 5.26 19.77
CA GLY A 140 6.69 5.78 21.08
C GLY A 140 7.23 4.67 22.00
N LYS A 141 6.51 3.55 22.10
CA LYS A 141 6.99 2.36 22.85
C LYS A 141 8.28 1.76 22.28
N SER A 142 8.49 1.87 20.98
CA SER A 142 9.72 1.41 20.33
C SER A 142 10.90 2.32 20.67
N MET A 143 10.68 3.65 20.68
CA MET A 143 11.70 4.63 21.07
C MET A 143 12.15 4.48 22.52
N GLU A 144 11.24 4.11 23.43
CA GLU A 144 11.57 3.79 24.83
C GLU A 144 12.39 2.50 24.98
N LYS A 145 12.50 1.68 23.92
CA LYS A 145 13.18 0.38 23.90
C LYS A 145 14.24 0.29 22.82
N ASP A 146 15.06 1.34 22.67
CA ASP A 146 16.19 1.38 21.73
C ASP A 146 15.79 1.02 20.28
N GLY A 147 14.58 1.39 19.86
CA GLY A 147 14.05 1.10 18.53
C GLY A 147 13.49 -0.32 18.34
N VAL A 148 13.40 -1.13 19.40
CA VAL A 148 12.79 -2.46 19.35
C VAL A 148 11.27 -2.34 19.31
N MET A 149 10.69 -2.67 18.15
CA MET A 149 9.24 -2.66 17.96
C MET A 149 8.53 -3.61 18.94
N PRO A 150 7.34 -3.24 19.48
CA PRO A 150 6.55 -4.09 20.36
C PRO A 150 5.89 -5.23 19.56
N ALA A 151 6.67 -6.27 19.24
CA ALA A 151 6.34 -7.31 18.29
C ALA A 151 4.98 -7.98 18.54
N LYS A 152 4.62 -8.26 19.80
CA LYS A 152 3.33 -8.87 20.15
C LYS A 152 2.14 -8.01 19.69
N ILE A 153 2.22 -6.69 19.85
CA ILE A 153 1.16 -5.76 19.43
C ILE A 153 1.09 -5.74 17.90
N VAL A 154 2.24 -5.62 17.23
CA VAL A 154 2.31 -5.57 15.77
C VAL A 154 1.76 -6.85 15.14
N TYR A 155 2.15 -8.03 15.65
CA TYR A 155 1.65 -9.31 15.16
C TYR A 155 0.15 -9.50 15.44
N ALA A 156 -0.35 -9.06 16.60
CA ALA A 156 -1.77 -9.14 16.90
C ALA A 156 -2.60 -8.27 15.94
N LEU A 157 -2.18 -7.02 15.70
CA LEU A 157 -2.84 -6.14 14.73
C LEU A 157 -2.77 -6.70 13.30
N GLY A 158 -1.61 -7.22 12.90
CA GLY A 158 -1.45 -7.87 11.61
C GLY A 158 -2.39 -9.08 11.45
N LEU A 159 -2.50 -9.92 12.48
CA LEU A 159 -3.40 -11.07 12.49
C LEU A 159 -4.87 -10.64 12.41
N ILE A 160 -5.29 -9.63 13.17
CA ILE A 160 -6.65 -9.08 13.11
C ILE A 160 -6.95 -8.57 11.70
N GLY A 161 -6.00 -7.87 11.08
CA GLY A 161 -6.13 -7.40 9.70
C GLY A 161 -6.28 -8.56 8.70
N VAL A 162 -5.43 -9.59 8.80
CA VAL A 162 -5.51 -10.78 7.93
C VAL A 162 -6.84 -11.51 8.11
N VAL A 163 -7.28 -11.72 9.35
CA VAL A 163 -8.58 -12.36 9.64
C VAL A 163 -9.73 -11.51 9.09
N GLY A 164 -9.69 -10.19 9.27
CA GLY A 164 -10.70 -9.28 8.73
C GLY A 164 -10.78 -9.34 7.20
N VAL A 165 -9.64 -9.39 6.52
CA VAL A 165 -9.57 -9.55 5.05
C VAL A 165 -10.11 -10.90 4.61
N ILE A 166 -9.69 -12.00 5.25
CA ILE A 166 -10.21 -13.34 4.93
C ILE A 166 -11.72 -13.40 5.13
N TYR A 167 -12.20 -12.93 6.27
CA TYR A 167 -13.63 -12.87 6.57
C TYR A 167 -14.40 -12.06 5.51
N ALA A 168 -13.89 -10.89 5.13
CA ALA A 168 -14.49 -10.07 4.09
C ALA A 168 -14.50 -10.77 2.73
N LEU A 169 -13.51 -11.59 2.40
CA LEU A 169 -13.48 -12.31 1.12
C LEU A 169 -14.38 -13.55 1.08
N THR A 170 -14.63 -14.21 2.22
CA THR A 170 -15.40 -15.47 2.27
C THR A 170 -16.86 -15.29 2.69
N SER A 171 -17.27 -14.10 3.11
CA SER A 171 -18.63 -13.84 3.62
C SER A 171 -19.60 -13.28 2.56
N PHE A 172 -19.20 -13.27 1.28
CA PHE A 172 -20.04 -12.89 0.13
C PHE A 172 -20.33 -14.10 -0.76
#